data_AF-A0A2T2U7E6-F1
#
_entry.id   AF-A0A2T2U7E6-F1
#
_cell.length_a   1.000
_cell.length_b   1.000
_cell.length_c   1.000
_cell.angle_alpha   90.00
_cell.angle_beta   90.00
_cell.angle_gamma   90.00
#
_symmetry.space_group_name_H-M   'P 1'
#
loop_
_entity.id
_entity.type
_entity.pdbx_description
1 polymer ?
#
loop_
_entity_poly.entity_id
_entity_poly.type
_entity_poly.pdbx_seq_one_letter_code
_entity_poly.pdbx_strand_id
1 'polypeptide(L)'
;MPEVSVDTRAARHVRLSLAGLLAAVLLVAAPFPAVAQQPDSVSGGLPDDHSPQGALRRASVPGWGQIYNRQYVKLPFVYAGLSGLLAYGIYMQRRVVFYRRAHRYADWFAADNRYKEDRDAFLQALREQGVPNPEEADPGTYENSLFRSRENTKRSRNLFFIGSGLYYALTVLDAYVSAHLLQFDVSEDLSLRAAPRSSGFAVRATVTLGE
;
A
#
# COMPACT_ATOMS: atom_id res chain seq x y z
N MET A 1 30.15 -18.00 42.45
CA MET A 1 29.55 -17.66 41.14
C MET A 1 28.76 -16.38 41.34
N PRO A 2 28.98 -15.31 40.55
CA PRO A 2 28.30 -14.04 40.78
C PRO A 2 26.89 -14.07 40.21
N GLU A 3 25.97 -13.53 41.00
CA GLU A 3 24.53 -13.41 40.76
C GLU A 3 24.26 -12.21 39.84
N VAL A 4 23.68 -12.44 38.67
CA VAL A 4 23.30 -11.38 37.72
C VAL A 4 21.82 -11.06 37.94
N SER A 5 21.55 -9.99 38.68
CA SER A 5 20.20 -9.45 38.84
C SER A 5 19.77 -8.72 37.57
N VAL A 6 18.87 -9.32 36.79
CA VAL A 6 18.25 -8.65 35.64
C VAL A 6 17.03 -7.88 36.11
N ASP A 7 17.15 -6.55 36.12
CA ASP A 7 16.07 -5.61 36.43
C ASP A 7 14.97 -5.71 35.34
N THR A 8 13.76 -6.10 35.74
CA THR A 8 12.63 -6.42 34.83
C THR A 8 11.68 -5.25 34.57
N ARG A 9 12.04 -4.01 34.97
CA ARG A 9 11.12 -2.85 34.90
C ARG A 9 11.01 -2.13 33.55
N ALA A 10 11.28 -2.78 32.42
CA ALA A 10 11.25 -2.11 31.11
C ALA A 10 10.48 -2.85 30.00
N ALA A 11 9.35 -3.50 30.33
CA ALA A 11 8.41 -3.97 29.30
C ALA A 11 7.26 -2.97 29.12
N ARG A 12 7.55 -1.79 28.53
CA ARG A 12 6.48 -0.90 28.05
C ARG A 12 5.83 -1.54 26.83
N HIS A 13 4.67 -2.16 27.03
CA HIS A 13 3.82 -2.62 25.94
C HIS A 13 3.36 -1.43 25.09
N VAL A 14 3.95 -1.25 23.90
CA VAL A 14 3.45 -0.30 22.92
C VAL A 14 2.14 -0.85 22.35
N ARG A 15 1.03 -0.53 22.99
CA ARG A 15 -0.32 -0.75 22.43
C ARG A 15 -0.52 0.28 21.33
N LEU A 16 -0.22 -0.08 20.08
CA LEU A 16 -0.68 0.66 18.91
C LEU A 16 -2.20 0.49 18.84
N SER A 17 -2.90 1.41 19.51
CA SER A 17 -4.36 1.53 19.51
C SER A 17 -4.88 1.77 18.10
N LEU A 18 -6.15 1.43 17.86
CA LEU A 18 -6.86 1.71 16.61
C LEU A 18 -6.66 3.17 16.13
N ALA A 19 -6.46 4.10 17.08
CA ALA A 19 -6.10 5.50 16.85
C ALA A 19 -4.76 5.73 16.09
N GLY A 20 -3.76 4.85 16.23
CA GLY A 20 -2.50 4.94 15.47
C GLY A 20 -2.64 4.46 14.03
N LEU A 21 -3.53 3.49 13.77
CA LEU A 21 -3.94 3.09 12.42
C LEU A 21 -4.83 4.17 11.78
N LEU A 22 -5.74 4.76 12.55
CA LEU A 22 -6.53 5.93 12.12
C LEU A 22 -5.65 7.15 11.86
N ALA A 23 -4.58 7.39 12.62
CA ALA A 23 -3.64 8.48 12.35
C ALA A 23 -2.82 8.25 11.06
N ALA A 24 -2.47 7.00 10.75
CA ALA A 24 -1.85 6.65 9.46
C ALA A 24 -2.83 6.80 8.28
N VAL A 25 -4.13 6.52 8.49
CA VAL A 25 -5.19 6.76 7.51
C VAL A 25 -5.55 8.25 7.40
N LEU A 26 -5.49 9.01 8.51
CA LEU A 26 -5.77 10.46 8.55
C LEU A 26 -4.62 11.31 8.01
N LEU A 27 -3.37 10.83 8.08
CA LEU A 27 -2.24 11.44 7.34
C LEU A 27 -2.38 11.28 5.82
N VAL A 28 -3.21 10.34 5.35
CA VAL A 28 -3.60 10.19 3.94
C VAL A 28 -4.89 10.97 3.60
N ALA A 29 -5.66 11.38 4.62
CA ALA A 29 -6.84 12.22 4.50
C ALA A 29 -6.54 13.73 4.69
N ALA A 30 -5.35 14.18 4.29
CA ALA A 30 -5.19 15.59 3.99
C ALA A 30 -6.25 15.96 2.93
N PRO A 31 -7.00 17.06 3.06
CA PRO A 31 -7.94 17.47 2.05
C PRO A 31 -7.16 17.66 0.75
N PHE A 32 -7.31 16.71 -0.17
CA PHE A 32 -6.69 16.82 -1.48
C PHE A 32 -7.22 18.13 -2.08
N PRO A 33 -6.34 19.10 -2.41
CA PRO A 33 -6.80 20.30 -3.09
C PRO A 33 -7.59 19.84 -4.30
N ALA A 34 -8.78 20.42 -4.47
CA ALA A 34 -9.77 20.10 -5.49
C ALA A 34 -9.07 19.68 -6.78
N VAL A 35 -9.43 18.49 -7.30
CA VAL A 35 -9.00 17.89 -8.57
C VAL A 35 -8.37 18.94 -9.46
N ALA A 36 -7.05 19.14 -9.32
CA ALA A 36 -6.37 20.11 -10.15
C ALA A 36 -6.50 19.54 -11.56
N GLN A 37 -7.24 20.25 -12.42
CA GLN A 37 -7.40 19.86 -13.82
C GLN A 37 -6.02 19.56 -14.36
N GLN A 38 -5.90 18.35 -14.91
CA GLN A 38 -4.69 17.90 -15.57
C GLN A 38 -4.29 19.01 -16.55
N PRO A 39 -3.05 19.53 -16.51
CA PRO A 39 -2.62 20.44 -17.56
C PRO A 39 -2.80 19.68 -18.87
N ASP A 40 -3.64 20.24 -19.73
CA ASP A 40 -3.92 19.67 -21.03
C ASP A 40 -2.55 19.48 -21.71
N SER A 41 -2.28 18.28 -22.25
CA SER A 41 -1.00 17.99 -22.92
C SER A 41 -0.73 18.97 -24.07
N VAL A 42 -1.76 19.69 -24.50
CA VAL A 42 -1.77 20.70 -25.55
C VAL A 42 -1.46 22.12 -25.06
N SER A 43 -1.54 22.44 -23.76
CA SER A 43 -1.48 23.85 -23.28
C SER A 43 -0.51 24.15 -22.15
N GLY A 44 -0.06 23.14 -21.40
CA GLY A 44 0.83 23.31 -20.25
C GLY A 44 2.14 22.58 -20.42
N GLY A 45 2.97 23.05 -21.36
CA GLY A 45 4.27 22.45 -21.71
C GLY A 45 4.99 21.85 -20.50
N LEU A 46 5.43 20.60 -20.66
CA LEU A 46 6.30 19.96 -19.68
C LEU A 46 7.64 20.70 -19.66
N PRO A 47 8.34 20.75 -18.52
CA PRO A 47 9.70 21.27 -18.47
C PRO A 47 10.59 20.64 -19.53
N ASP A 48 11.50 21.40 -20.13
CA ASP A 48 12.42 20.94 -21.20
C ASP A 48 13.30 19.74 -20.77
N ASP A 49 13.43 19.48 -19.46
CA ASP A 49 14.16 18.34 -18.89
C ASP A 49 13.30 17.07 -18.69
N HIS A 50 12.04 17.08 -19.16
CA HIS A 50 11.15 15.94 -19.01
C HIS A 50 11.64 14.73 -19.81
N SER A 51 11.75 13.58 -19.12
CA SER A 51 12.27 12.36 -19.72
C SER A 51 11.74 11.10 -19.02
N PRO A 52 11.53 10.00 -19.75
CA PRO A 52 11.16 8.70 -19.18
C PRO A 52 12.15 8.19 -18.14
N GLN A 53 13.44 8.43 -18.38
CA GLN A 53 14.49 8.09 -17.42
C GLN A 53 14.39 8.94 -16.14
N GLY A 54 14.05 10.23 -16.27
CA GLY A 54 13.76 11.10 -15.13
C GLY A 54 12.54 10.65 -14.33
N ALA A 55 11.49 10.17 -15.01
CA ALA A 55 10.31 9.61 -14.37
C ALA A 55 10.63 8.31 -13.62
N LEU A 56 11.41 7.40 -14.23
CA LEU A 56 11.84 6.14 -13.61
C LEU A 56 12.67 6.37 -12.36
N ARG A 57 13.66 7.28 -12.42
CA ARG A 57 14.51 7.63 -11.28
C ARG A 57 13.67 8.12 -10.10
N ARG A 58 12.72 9.03 -10.37
CA ARG A 58 11.82 9.60 -9.35
C ARG A 58 10.77 8.60 -8.86
N ALA A 59 10.33 7.67 -9.71
CA ALA A 59 9.39 6.60 -9.35
C ALA A 59 9.93 5.58 -8.33
N SER A 60 11.22 5.68 -7.94
CA SER A 60 11.77 4.93 -6.80
C SER A 60 11.04 5.21 -5.48
N VAL A 61 10.36 6.36 -5.38
CA VAL A 61 9.36 6.61 -4.35
C VAL A 61 7.98 6.43 -4.97
N PRO A 62 7.11 5.60 -4.37
CA PRO A 62 5.78 5.37 -4.91
C PRO A 62 4.99 6.68 -5.05
N GLY A 63 4.41 6.90 -6.23
CA GLY A 63 3.65 8.12 -6.53
C GLY A 63 4.47 9.28 -7.12
N TRP A 64 5.81 9.29 -6.97
CA TRP A 64 6.63 10.42 -7.45
C TRP A 64 6.75 10.47 -8.97
N GLY A 65 6.66 9.33 -9.66
CA GLY A 65 6.61 9.30 -11.13
C GLY A 65 5.33 9.95 -11.68
N GLN A 66 4.20 9.74 -11.01
CA GLN A 66 2.92 10.37 -11.36
C GLN A 66 2.95 11.88 -11.11
N ILE A 67 3.58 12.33 -10.01
CA ILE A 67 3.81 13.75 -9.73
C ILE A 67 4.70 14.38 -10.79
N TYR A 68 5.78 13.71 -11.18
CA TYR A 68 6.69 14.18 -12.24
C TYR A 68 5.97 14.34 -13.58
N ASN A 69 5.07 13.40 -13.90
CA ASN A 69 4.24 13.46 -15.10
C ASN A 69 3.03 14.41 -14.98
N ARG A 70 2.88 15.13 -13.85
CA ARG A 70 1.71 15.97 -13.53
C ARG A 70 0.36 15.23 -13.62
N GLN A 71 0.37 13.90 -13.43
CA GLN A 71 -0.81 13.03 -13.49
C GLN A 71 -1.47 12.86 -12.11
N TYR A 72 -1.92 13.98 -11.52
CA TYR A 72 -2.45 13.99 -10.15
C TYR A 72 -3.74 13.16 -9.99
N VAL A 73 -4.55 13.02 -11.04
CA VAL A 73 -5.79 12.22 -11.02
C VAL A 73 -5.52 10.74 -10.74
N LYS A 74 -4.32 10.23 -11.08
CA LYS A 74 -3.93 8.84 -10.81
C LYS A 74 -3.47 8.62 -9.36
N LEU A 75 -3.06 9.68 -8.65
CA LEU A 75 -2.48 9.56 -7.31
C LEU A 75 -3.42 8.95 -6.27
N PRO A 76 -4.72 9.31 -6.19
CA PRO A 76 -5.63 8.69 -5.24
C PRO A 76 -5.66 7.16 -5.36
N PHE A 77 -5.62 6.62 -6.57
CA PHE A 77 -5.63 5.18 -6.81
C PHE A 77 -4.33 4.49 -6.38
N VAL A 78 -3.18 5.13 -6.65
CA VAL A 78 -1.86 4.64 -6.23
C VAL A 78 -1.77 4.62 -4.70
N TYR A 79 -2.10 5.72 -4.03
CA TYR A 79 -2.04 5.80 -2.57
C TYR A 79 -3.11 4.93 -1.89
N ALA A 80 -4.32 4.82 -2.45
CA ALA A 80 -5.33 3.91 -1.94
C ALA A 80 -4.85 2.45 -1.97
N GLY A 81 -4.25 2.01 -3.08
CA GLY A 81 -3.69 0.66 -3.18
C GLY A 81 -2.53 0.44 -2.21
N LEU A 82 -1.56 1.35 -2.16
CA LEU A 82 -0.41 1.22 -1.25
C LEU A 82 -0.81 1.24 0.23
N SER A 83 -1.75 2.10 0.60
CA SER A 83 -2.25 2.18 1.98
C SER A 83 -3.01 0.91 2.38
N GLY A 84 -3.84 0.36 1.47
CA GLY A 84 -4.50 -0.92 1.67
C GLY A 84 -3.52 -2.07 1.83
N LEU A 85 -2.49 -2.14 0.98
CA LEU A 85 -1.42 -3.13 1.11
C LEU A 85 -0.68 -2.97 2.46
N LEU A 86 -0.32 -1.76 2.86
CA LEU A 86 0.34 -1.53 4.15
C LEU A 86 -0.52 -2.03 5.33
N ALA A 87 -1.79 -1.64 5.37
CA ALA A 87 -2.72 -2.06 6.42
C ALA A 87 -2.86 -3.59 6.48
N TYR A 88 -3.01 -4.23 5.33
CA TYR A 88 -3.12 -5.68 5.23
C TYR A 88 -1.81 -6.39 5.60
N GLY A 89 -0.65 -5.83 5.23
CA GLY A 89 0.66 -6.33 5.61
C GLY A 89 0.88 -6.31 7.12
N ILE A 90 0.47 -5.23 7.79
CA ILE A 90 0.48 -5.12 9.26
C ILE A 90 -0.43 -6.18 9.88
N TYR A 91 -1.64 -6.35 9.35
CA TYR A 91 -2.58 -7.38 9.81
C TYR A 91 -1.98 -8.79 9.69
N MET A 92 -1.41 -9.13 8.54
CA MET A 92 -0.77 -10.42 8.32
C MET A 92 0.44 -10.66 9.23
N GLN A 93 1.25 -9.62 9.45
CA GLN A 93 2.39 -9.72 10.35
C GLN A 93 1.96 -9.98 11.80
N ARG A 94 0.88 -9.32 12.26
CA ARG A 94 0.29 -9.58 13.59
C ARG A 94 -0.14 -11.03 13.74
N ARG A 95 -0.80 -11.60 12.73
CA ARG A 95 -1.20 -13.01 12.74
C ARG A 95 -0.02 -13.97 12.77
N VAL A 96 1.04 -13.71 12.02
CA VAL A 96 2.26 -14.54 12.08
C VAL A 96 2.88 -14.50 13.48
N VAL A 97 2.97 -13.32 14.11
CA VAL A 97 3.48 -13.20 15.47
C VAL A 97 2.58 -13.92 16.47
N PHE A 98 1.26 -13.81 16.31
CA PHE A 98 0.28 -14.52 17.13
C PHE A 98 0.49 -16.03 17.09
N TYR A 99 0.50 -16.66 15.91
CA TYR A 99 0.69 -18.11 15.81
C TYR A 99 2.09 -18.58 16.26
N ARG A 100 3.12 -17.74 16.12
CA ARG A 100 4.44 -18.01 16.71
C ARG A 100 4.40 -17.98 18.24
N ARG A 101 3.65 -17.06 18.84
CA ARG A 101 3.46 -16.97 20.28
C ARG A 101 2.63 -18.16 20.78
N ALA A 102 1.52 -18.49 20.11
CA ALA A 102 0.68 -19.64 20.43
C ALA A 102 1.44 -20.97 20.49
N HIS A 103 2.34 -21.20 19.54
CA HIS A 103 3.15 -22.41 19.56
C HIS A 103 4.05 -22.51 20.78
N ARG A 104 4.65 -21.39 21.21
CA ARG A 104 5.46 -21.37 22.45
C ARG A 104 4.60 -21.36 23.71
N TYR A 105 3.35 -20.91 23.57
CA TYR A 105 2.42 -20.77 24.68
C TYR A 105 2.06 -22.14 25.28
N ALA A 106 1.85 -23.14 24.42
CA ALA A 106 1.64 -24.53 24.82
C ALA A 106 2.81 -25.08 25.67
N ASP A 107 4.04 -24.68 25.36
CA ASP A 107 5.24 -25.15 26.07
C ASP A 107 5.50 -24.40 27.40
N TRP A 108 5.17 -23.10 27.48
CA TRP A 108 5.62 -22.20 28.56
C TRP A 108 4.63 -22.01 29.72
N PHE A 109 3.32 -21.92 29.45
CA PHE A 109 2.34 -21.53 30.48
C PHE A 109 1.70 -22.70 31.22
N ALA A 110 1.87 -23.93 30.74
CA ALA A 110 1.54 -25.13 31.50
C ALA A 110 2.37 -25.26 32.80
N ALA A 111 3.48 -24.51 32.92
CA ALA A 111 4.45 -24.64 34.01
C ALA A 111 4.32 -23.61 35.14
N ASP A 112 3.70 -22.44 34.95
CA ASP A 112 3.71 -21.38 35.97
C ASP A 112 2.36 -20.62 36.11
N ASN A 113 1.83 -20.60 37.33
CA ASN A 113 0.50 -20.09 37.68
C ASN A 113 0.46 -18.57 37.92
N ARG A 114 1.57 -17.85 37.71
CA ARG A 114 1.71 -16.41 38.01
C ARG A 114 1.06 -15.47 36.98
N TYR A 115 0.58 -15.99 35.85
CA TYR A 115 0.10 -15.21 34.71
C TYR A 115 -1.34 -15.56 34.28
N LYS A 116 -2.22 -15.87 35.23
CA LYS A 116 -3.61 -16.29 34.94
C LYS A 116 -4.42 -15.26 34.14
N GLU A 117 -4.21 -13.97 34.40
CA GLU A 117 -4.95 -12.90 33.72
C GLU A 117 -4.51 -12.73 32.25
N ASP A 118 -3.21 -12.86 31.98
CA ASP A 118 -2.67 -12.90 30.62
C ASP A 118 -3.06 -14.19 29.87
N ARG A 119 -3.33 -15.27 30.62
CA ARG A 119 -3.75 -16.56 30.08
C ARG A 119 -5.15 -16.54 29.55
N ASP A 120 -6.13 -16.11 30.33
CA ASP A 120 -7.53 -16.16 29.90
C ASP A 120 -7.76 -15.26 28.67
N ALA A 121 -7.10 -14.10 28.62
CA ALA A 121 -7.08 -13.23 27.45
C ALA A 121 -6.44 -13.90 26.22
N PHE A 122 -5.38 -14.70 26.41
CA PHE A 122 -4.73 -15.42 25.32
C PHE A 122 -5.60 -16.59 24.80
N LEU A 123 -6.22 -17.35 25.71
CA LEU A 123 -7.16 -18.42 25.36
C LEU A 123 -8.37 -17.88 24.60
N GLN A 124 -8.88 -16.70 25.01
CA GLN A 124 -9.90 -16.01 24.25
C GLN A 124 -9.43 -15.64 22.84
N ALA A 125 -8.22 -15.09 22.70
CA ALA A 125 -7.65 -14.75 21.38
C ALA A 125 -7.47 -15.99 20.48
N LEU A 126 -7.16 -17.17 21.05
CA LEU A 126 -7.15 -18.43 20.29
C LEU A 126 -8.54 -18.79 19.77
N ARG A 127 -9.57 -18.72 20.63
CA ARG A 127 -10.96 -18.99 20.25
C ARG A 127 -11.44 -18.05 19.15
N GLU A 128 -11.13 -16.76 19.24
CA GLU A 128 -11.46 -15.76 18.21
C GLU A 128 -10.80 -16.05 16.85
N GLN A 129 -9.62 -16.69 16.87
CA GLN A 129 -8.91 -17.11 15.66
C GLN A 129 -9.32 -18.52 15.19
N GLY A 130 -10.32 -19.14 15.82
CA GLY A 130 -10.79 -20.49 15.52
C GLY A 130 -9.80 -21.60 15.90
N VAL A 131 -8.84 -21.30 16.78
CA VAL A 131 -7.90 -22.29 17.32
C VAL A 131 -8.51 -22.90 18.59
N PRO A 132 -8.61 -24.24 18.70
CA PRO A 132 -9.08 -24.92 19.91
C PRO A 132 -8.30 -24.51 21.16
N ASN A 133 -8.96 -24.53 22.31
CA ASN A 133 -8.29 -24.30 23.59
C ASN A 133 -7.32 -25.47 23.87
N PRO A 134 -6.01 -25.23 24.08
CA PRO A 134 -5.05 -26.29 24.42
C PRO A 134 -5.37 -27.01 25.74
N GLU A 135 -6.15 -26.40 26.64
CA GLU A 135 -6.55 -27.02 27.91
C GLU A 135 -7.76 -27.97 27.77
N GLU A 136 -8.54 -27.82 26.71
CA GLU A 136 -9.77 -28.60 26.46
C GLU A 136 -9.58 -29.64 25.35
N ALA A 137 -8.74 -29.32 24.36
CA ALA A 137 -8.53 -30.15 23.18
C ALA A 137 -7.43 -31.18 23.40
N ASP A 138 -7.57 -32.34 22.76
CA ASP A 138 -6.49 -33.33 22.65
C ASP A 138 -5.21 -32.68 22.07
N PRO A 139 -4.00 -32.96 22.63
CA PRO A 139 -2.75 -32.34 22.19
C PRO A 139 -2.51 -32.45 20.68
N GLY A 140 -2.82 -33.59 20.07
CA GLY A 140 -2.66 -33.79 18.63
C GLY A 140 -3.65 -32.96 17.81
N THR A 141 -4.87 -32.75 18.31
CA THR A 141 -5.85 -31.88 17.67
C THR A 141 -5.43 -30.40 17.73
N TYR A 142 -4.98 -29.95 18.90
CA TYR A 142 -4.47 -28.59 19.08
C TYR A 142 -3.26 -28.31 18.19
N GLU A 143 -2.24 -29.18 18.23
CA GLU A 143 -1.01 -29.02 17.45
C GLU A 143 -1.30 -28.98 15.94
N ASN A 144 -2.13 -29.90 15.45
CA ASN A 144 -2.52 -29.94 14.04
C ASN A 144 -3.25 -28.68 13.60
N SER A 145 -4.21 -28.19 14.40
CA SER A 145 -4.97 -26.98 14.08
C SER A 145 -4.06 -25.73 14.04
N LEU A 146 -3.12 -25.65 14.98
CA LEU A 146 -2.18 -24.55 15.09
C LEU A 146 -1.15 -24.59 13.97
N PHE A 147 -0.62 -25.78 13.66
CA PHE A 147 0.30 -25.99 12.54
C PHE A 147 -0.32 -25.54 11.23
N ARG A 148 -1.54 -25.99 10.91
CA ARG A 148 -2.26 -25.58 9.69
C ARG A 148 -2.50 -24.07 9.66
N SER A 149 -2.95 -23.48 10.76
CA SER A 149 -3.22 -22.04 10.83
C SER A 149 -1.97 -21.19 10.63
N ARG A 150 -0.85 -21.61 11.24
CA ARG A 150 0.47 -21.01 11.06
C ARG A 150 0.93 -21.13 9.61
N GLU A 151 0.83 -22.31 9.02
CA GLU A 151 1.35 -22.55 7.67
C GLU A 151 0.54 -21.81 6.61
N ASN A 152 -0.79 -21.82 6.72
CA ASN A 152 -1.66 -21.04 5.86
C ASN A 152 -1.35 -19.53 5.96
N THR A 153 -1.19 -19.01 7.17
CA THR A 153 -0.89 -17.58 7.38
C THR A 153 0.46 -17.19 6.79
N LYS A 154 1.50 -18.03 6.94
CA LYS A 154 2.79 -17.78 6.31
C LYS A 154 2.70 -17.78 4.79
N ARG A 155 2.02 -18.78 4.21
CA ARG A 155 1.84 -18.90 2.76
C ARG A 155 1.11 -17.68 2.20
N SER A 156 -0.02 -17.30 2.82
CA SER A 156 -0.78 -16.10 2.44
C SER A 156 0.06 -14.84 2.54
N ARG A 157 0.86 -14.68 3.60
CA ARG A 157 1.76 -13.53 3.76
C ARG A 157 2.83 -13.48 2.66
N ASN A 158 3.43 -14.61 2.32
CA ASN A 158 4.45 -14.66 1.27
C ASN A 158 3.84 -14.29 -0.10
N LEU A 159 2.68 -14.84 -0.44
CA LEU A 159 1.93 -14.47 -1.64
C LEU A 159 1.55 -12.98 -1.64
N PHE A 160 1.13 -12.46 -0.49
CA PHE A 160 0.82 -11.05 -0.31
C PHE A 160 2.05 -10.16 -0.58
N PHE A 161 3.23 -10.50 -0.06
CA PHE A 161 4.44 -9.71 -0.33
C PHE A 161 4.86 -9.77 -1.80
N ILE A 162 4.71 -10.93 -2.45
CA ILE A 162 4.93 -11.04 -3.90
C ILE A 162 3.94 -10.14 -4.66
N GLY A 163 2.65 -10.21 -4.34
CA GLY A 163 1.62 -9.38 -4.96
C GLY A 163 1.82 -7.89 -4.71
N SER A 164 2.29 -7.51 -3.51
CA SER A 164 2.61 -6.12 -3.17
C SER A 164 3.80 -5.60 -3.99
N GLY A 165 4.83 -6.43 -4.16
CA GLY A 165 5.97 -6.12 -5.02
C GLY A 165 5.55 -5.97 -6.48
N LEU A 166 4.65 -6.83 -6.97
CA LEU A 166 4.09 -6.74 -8.31
C LEU A 166 3.27 -5.46 -8.50
N TYR A 167 2.41 -5.12 -7.53
CA TYR A 167 1.65 -3.87 -7.54
C TYR A 167 2.59 -2.66 -7.63
N TYR A 168 3.64 -2.63 -6.80
CA TYR A 168 4.65 -1.56 -6.84
C TYR A 168 5.32 -1.47 -8.22
N ALA A 169 5.74 -2.59 -8.79
CA ALA A 169 6.34 -2.63 -10.12
C ALA A 169 5.39 -2.08 -11.20
N LEU A 170 4.10 -2.41 -11.13
CA LEU A 170 3.09 -1.85 -12.03
C LEU A 170 2.93 -0.34 -11.88
N THR A 171 2.97 0.19 -10.65
CA THR A 171 2.89 1.65 -10.44
C THR A 171 4.10 2.40 -11.01
N VAL A 172 5.28 1.79 -10.97
CA VAL A 172 6.50 2.34 -11.58
C VAL A 172 6.41 2.28 -13.11
N LEU A 173 5.94 1.15 -13.64
CA LEU A 173 5.74 0.95 -15.08
C LEU A 173 4.71 1.94 -15.66
N ASP A 174 3.57 2.14 -14.99
CA ASP A 174 2.55 3.12 -15.40
C ASP A 174 3.14 4.54 -15.48
N ALA A 175 3.95 4.94 -14.50
CA ALA A 175 4.64 6.22 -14.54
C ALA A 175 5.66 6.30 -15.70
N TYR A 176 6.42 5.24 -15.93
CA TYR A 176 7.41 5.20 -17.02
C TYR A 176 6.75 5.28 -18.40
N VAL A 177 5.73 4.45 -18.66
CA VAL A 177 4.98 4.45 -19.92
C VAL A 177 4.30 5.80 -20.13
N SER A 178 3.67 6.34 -19.09
CA SER A 178 3.05 7.67 -19.15
C SER A 178 4.06 8.77 -19.50
N ALA A 179 5.27 8.71 -18.95
CA ALA A 179 6.32 9.66 -19.29
C ALA A 179 6.77 9.54 -20.75
N HIS A 180 6.76 8.33 -21.31
CA HIS A 180 7.10 8.10 -22.71
C HIS A 180 6.04 8.64 -23.67
N LEU A 181 4.76 8.45 -23.33
CA LEU A 181 3.65 8.95 -24.12
C LEU A 181 3.56 10.49 -24.12
N LEU A 182 4.03 11.13 -23.05
CA LEU A 182 4.07 12.60 -22.95
C LEU A 182 5.13 13.27 -23.85
N GLN A 183 6.12 12.52 -24.32
CA GLN A 183 7.13 13.03 -25.27
C GLN A 183 6.67 12.94 -26.73
N PHE A 184 5.58 12.21 -26.99
CA PHE A 184 5.07 12.06 -28.33
C PHE A 184 4.30 13.32 -28.72
N ASP A 185 4.76 14.01 -29.74
CA ASP A 185 4.06 15.17 -30.26
C ASP A 185 2.84 14.71 -31.08
N VAL A 186 1.65 15.15 -30.66
CA VAL A 186 0.37 14.90 -31.35
C VAL A 186 -0.27 16.22 -31.77
N SER A 187 0.50 17.32 -31.86
CA SER A 187 -0.04 18.58 -32.34
C SER A 187 -0.34 18.50 -33.84
N GLU A 188 -1.57 18.10 -34.18
CA GLU A 188 -2.18 18.48 -35.44
C GLU A 188 -2.78 19.88 -35.26
N ASP A 189 -2.05 20.91 -35.65
CA ASP A 189 -2.59 22.27 -35.73
C ASP A 189 -3.56 22.38 -36.93
N LEU A 190 -4.70 21.68 -36.87
CA LEU A 190 -5.80 21.84 -37.82
C LEU A 190 -6.76 22.90 -37.28
N SER A 191 -6.52 24.16 -37.63
CA SER A 191 -7.44 25.25 -37.29
C SER A 191 -8.46 25.45 -38.42
N LEU A 192 -9.74 25.28 -38.09
CA LEU A 192 -10.86 25.56 -38.99
C LEU A 192 -11.50 26.91 -38.62
N ARG A 193 -11.45 27.87 -39.53
CA ARG A 193 -12.05 29.20 -39.36
C ARG A 193 -13.16 29.39 -40.38
N ALA A 194 -14.40 29.44 -39.90
CA ALA A 194 -15.57 29.79 -40.72
C ALA A 194 -15.91 31.27 -40.52
N ALA A 195 -15.93 32.05 -41.60
CA ALA A 195 -16.30 33.46 -41.57
C ALA A 195 -17.52 33.71 -42.49
N PRO A 196 -18.55 34.42 -42.01
CA PRO A 196 -19.69 34.80 -42.84
C PRO A 196 -19.28 35.85 -43.88
N ARG A 197 -19.79 35.73 -45.10
CA ARG A 197 -19.66 36.68 -46.20
C ARG A 197 -21.03 36.98 -46.80
N SER A 198 -21.14 38.09 -47.53
CA SER A 198 -22.38 38.48 -48.22
C SER A 198 -22.89 37.42 -49.21
N SER A 199 -22.03 36.51 -49.66
CA SER A 199 -22.37 35.41 -50.58
C SER A 199 -22.47 34.03 -49.92
N GLY A 200 -22.42 33.92 -48.58
CA GLY A 200 -22.48 32.64 -47.85
C GLY A 200 -21.39 32.50 -46.76
N PHE A 201 -20.86 31.29 -46.56
CA PHE A 201 -19.79 31.02 -45.60
C PHE A 201 -18.46 30.73 -46.30
N ALA A 202 -17.38 31.33 -45.82
CA ALA A 202 -16.01 30.96 -46.22
C ALA A 202 -15.38 30.12 -45.11
N VAL A 203 -14.98 28.89 -45.44
CA VAL A 203 -14.23 28.01 -44.53
C VAL A 203 -12.77 28.04 -44.93
N ARG A 204 -11.89 28.40 -43.99
CA ARG A 204 -10.43 28.32 -44.14
C ARG A 204 -9.91 27.28 -43.16
N ALA A 205 -9.32 26.21 -43.68
CA ALA A 205 -8.47 25.32 -42.90
C ALA A 205 -7.03 25.84 -42.98
N THR A 206 -6.37 26.00 -41.84
CA THR A 206 -4.93 26.25 -41.79
C THR A 206 -4.30 25.08 -41.06
N VAL A 207 -3.39 24.38 -41.74
CA VAL A 207 -2.61 23.26 -41.22
C VAL A 207 -1.17 23.74 -41.08
N THR A 208 -0.66 23.84 -39.87
CA THR A 208 0.77 23.95 -39.60
C THR A 208 1.31 22.56 -39.31
N LEU A 209 2.24 22.08 -40.14
CA LEU A 209 2.97 20.84 -39.87
C LEU A 209 4.10 21.20 -38.91
N GLY A 210 4.10 20.63 -37.71
CA GLY A 210 5.26 20.65 -36.81
C GLY A 210 6.41 19.88 -37.45
N GLU A 211 7.64 20.40 -37.31
CA GLU A 211 8.88 19.72 -37.74
C GLU A 211 9.26 18.56 -36.82
#